data_AF-A0AAJ0TMJ6-F1
#
_entry.id   AF-A0AAJ0TMJ6-F1
#
_cell.length_a   1.000
_cell.length_b   1.000
_cell.length_c   1.000
_cell.angle_alpha   90.00
_cell.angle_beta   90.00
_cell.angle_gamma   90.00
#
_symmetry.space_group_name_H-M   'P 1'
#
loop_
_entity.id
_entity.type
_entity.pdbx_description
1 polymer ?
#
loop_
_entity_poly.entity_id
_entity_poly.type
_entity_poly.pdbx_seq_one_letter_code
_entity_poly.pdbx_strand_id
1 'polypeptide(L)'
;MPVSGAPYTRGYHHTKSRGSESNVICSFCGRVVPRYKTIAQTKGFRLNDPAIMQAVEDRRFIHMFPRKTYACPSCARGRGIVKKRDYSHISQR
;
A
#
# COMPACT_ATOMS: atom_id res chain seq x y z
N MET A 1 -1.52 -15.92 -15.27
CA MET A 1 -1.71 -14.45 -15.35
C MET A 1 -0.72 -13.92 -16.38
N PRO A 2 -1.08 -13.08 -17.36
CA PRO A 2 -0.08 -12.56 -18.28
C PRO A 2 0.95 -11.77 -17.46
N VAL A 3 2.19 -12.24 -17.49
CA VAL A 3 3.32 -11.60 -16.83
C VAL A 3 3.51 -10.27 -17.53
N SER A 4 3.01 -9.22 -16.93
CA SER A 4 3.19 -7.89 -17.44
C SER A 4 4.67 -7.51 -17.46
N GLY A 5 5.18 -7.01 -18.59
CA GLY A 5 6.54 -6.46 -18.73
C GLY A 5 6.81 -5.18 -17.95
N ALA A 6 6.08 -4.92 -16.86
CA ALA A 6 6.36 -3.82 -15.96
C ALA A 6 7.59 -4.17 -15.09
N PRO A 7 8.49 -3.22 -14.83
CA PRO A 7 9.75 -3.45 -14.09
C PRO A 7 9.55 -3.72 -12.59
N TYR A 8 8.33 -4.03 -12.16
CA TYR A 8 7.96 -4.26 -10.78
C TYR A 8 6.78 -5.23 -10.67
N THR A 9 6.67 -5.91 -9.54
CA THR A 9 5.54 -6.82 -9.26
C THR A 9 4.26 -5.99 -9.12
N ARG A 10 3.37 -6.08 -10.12
CA ARG A 10 2.05 -5.44 -10.10
C ARG A 10 0.97 -6.51 -9.89
N GLY A 11 0.20 -6.40 -8.81
CA GLY A 11 -1.03 -7.17 -8.60
C GLY A 11 -2.22 -6.35 -9.07
N TYR A 12 -2.50 -6.31 -10.39
CA TYR A 12 -3.75 -5.70 -10.88
C TYR A 12 -4.89 -6.70 -10.68
N HIS A 13 -5.54 -6.61 -9.53
CA HIS A 13 -6.78 -7.33 -9.26
C HIS A 13 -7.95 -6.45 -9.67
N HIS A 14 -8.30 -6.51 -10.95
CA HIS A 14 -9.62 -6.05 -11.38
C HIS A 14 -10.69 -6.95 -10.76
N THR A 15 -11.81 -6.37 -10.36
CA THR A 15 -13.01 -7.15 -10.03
C THR A 15 -13.50 -7.88 -11.29
N LYS A 16 -14.04 -9.10 -11.13
CA LYS A 16 -14.48 -9.95 -12.26
C LYS A 16 -15.54 -9.25 -13.13
N SER A 17 -16.33 -8.34 -12.58
CA SER A 17 -17.21 -7.44 -13.33
C SER A 17 -16.42 -6.22 -13.82
N ARG A 18 -16.21 -6.17 -15.13
CA ARG A 18 -15.54 -5.06 -15.82
C ARG A 18 -16.55 -3.91 -16.01
N GLY A 19 -16.61 -3.02 -15.02
CA GLY A 19 -17.45 -1.81 -15.04
C GLY A 19 -16.72 -0.60 -14.44
N SER A 20 -17.47 0.34 -13.87
CA SER A 20 -16.92 1.50 -13.16
C SER A 20 -16.35 1.07 -11.79
N GLU A 21 -15.06 1.26 -11.61
CA GLU A 21 -14.43 1.05 -10.30
C GLU A 21 -14.34 2.35 -9.50
N SER A 22 -14.33 2.22 -8.17
CA SER A 22 -14.17 3.37 -7.27
C SER A 22 -12.82 4.07 -7.49
N ASN A 23 -12.85 5.40 -7.50
CA ASN A 23 -11.65 6.23 -7.51
C ASN A 23 -11.23 6.56 -6.07
N VAL A 24 -9.92 6.59 -5.83
CA VAL A 24 -9.32 6.96 -4.55
C VAL A 24 -8.28 8.05 -4.75
N ILE A 25 -8.13 8.90 -3.75
CA ILE A 25 -7.11 9.96 -3.76
C ILE A 25 -5.79 9.36 -3.26
N CYS A 26 -4.71 9.59 -4.01
CA CYS A 26 -3.38 9.22 -3.57
C CYS A 26 -2.95 10.05 -2.36
N SER A 27 -2.59 9.36 -1.27
CA SER A 27 -2.19 9.99 0.00
C SER A 27 -0.91 10.83 -0.09
N PHE A 28 -0.17 10.70 -1.20
CA PHE A 28 1.14 11.33 -1.38
C PHE A 28 1.19 12.47 -2.39
N CYS A 29 0.41 12.38 -3.47
CA CYS A 29 0.43 13.37 -4.55
C CYS A 29 -0.94 13.99 -4.82
N GLY A 30 -1.99 13.57 -4.12
CA GLY A 30 -3.34 14.12 -4.25
C GLY A 30 -4.10 13.73 -5.53
N ARG A 31 -3.47 13.00 -6.46
CA ARG A 31 -4.14 12.59 -7.72
C ARG A 31 -5.27 11.60 -7.46
N VAL A 32 -6.35 11.75 -8.21
CA VAL A 32 -7.46 10.80 -8.28
C VAL A 32 -7.05 9.61 -9.15
N VAL A 33 -7.04 8.41 -8.59
CA VAL A 33 -6.60 7.18 -9.27
C VAL A 33 -7.62 6.07 -9.03
N PRO A 34 -7.95 5.24 -10.03
CA PRO A 34 -8.80 4.07 -9.82
C PRO A 34 -8.21 3.12 -8.78
N ARG A 35 -9.05 2.60 -7.88
CA ARG A 35 -8.62 1.82 -6.73
C ARG A 35 -7.78 0.59 -7.10
N TYR A 36 -8.13 -0.17 -8.14
CA TYR A 36 -7.32 -1.33 -8.58
C TYR A 36 -5.89 -0.99 -9.03
N LYS A 37 -5.65 0.25 -9.46
CA LYS A 37 -4.29 0.69 -9.87
C LYS A 37 -3.44 1.10 -8.68
N THR A 38 -4.05 1.36 -7.53
CA THR A 38 -3.34 1.84 -6.35
C THR A 38 -2.80 0.69 -5.50
N ILE A 39 -1.69 0.95 -4.83
CA ILE A 39 -1.16 0.04 -3.82
C ILE A 39 -1.70 0.50 -2.47
N ALA A 40 -2.54 -0.33 -1.85
CA ALA A 40 -3.05 -0.06 -0.52
C ALA A 40 -1.98 -0.44 0.52
N GLN A 41 -1.64 0.50 1.39
CA GLN A 41 -0.81 0.28 2.56
C GLN A 41 -1.63 0.51 3.82
N THR A 42 -1.64 -0.48 4.71
CA THR A 42 -2.20 -0.31 6.05
C THR A 42 -1.07 0.18 6.95
N LYS A 43 -1.18 1.43 7.43
CA LYS A 43 -0.27 1.97 8.43
C LYS A 43 -0.94 1.86 9.79
N GLY A 44 -0.44 0.96 10.63
CA GLY A 44 -0.81 0.90 12.04
C GLY A 44 -0.14 2.04 12.80
N PHE A 45 -0.89 2.77 13.61
CA PHE A 45 -0.31 3.67 14.59
C PHE A 45 0.14 2.82 15.78
N ARG A 46 1.45 2.60 15.93
CA ARG A 46 2.01 1.89 17.09
C ARG A 46 2.56 2.93 18.05
N LEU A 47 1.81 3.21 19.11
CA LEU A 47 2.26 4.09 20.19
C LEU A 47 2.98 3.21 21.22
N ASN A 48 4.26 2.93 21.00
CA ASN A 48 5.09 2.13 21.90
C ASN A 48 6.00 3.00 22.78
N ASP A 49 5.58 4.23 23.04
CA ASP A 49 6.38 5.17 23.82
C ASP A 49 6.21 4.87 25.32
N PRO A 50 7.29 4.57 26.06
CA PRO A 50 7.18 4.13 27.45
C PRO A 50 6.58 5.21 28.37
N ALA A 51 6.80 6.50 28.05
CA ALA A 51 6.23 7.60 28.83
C ALA A 51 4.70 7.66 28.70
N ILE A 52 4.17 7.43 27.50
CA ILE A 52 2.73 7.44 27.25
C ILE A 52 2.08 6.17 27.82
N MET A 53 2.79 5.04 27.79
CA MET A 53 2.32 3.80 28.42
C MET A 53 2.26 3.88 29.95
N GLN A 54 3.09 4.71 30.59
CA GLN A 54 3.01 4.97 32.03
C GLN A 54 1.92 5.98 32.37
N ALA A 55 1.71 7.00 31.53
CA ALA A 55 0.66 8.01 31.72
C ALA A 55 -0.75 7.46 31.50
N VAL A 56 -0.90 6.41 30.68
CA VAL A 56 -2.16 5.70 30.47
C VAL A 56 -2.11 4.38 31.24
N GLU A 57 -2.55 4.39 32.51
CA GLU A 57 -2.59 3.20 33.37
C GLU A 57 -3.37 2.03 32.74
N ASP A 58 -4.44 2.33 32.00
CA ASP A 58 -5.26 1.33 31.32
C ASP A 58 -5.02 1.30 29.80
N ARG A 59 -4.29 0.28 29.34
CA ARG A 59 -4.03 0.02 27.91
C ARG A 59 -5.29 -0.14 27.06
N ARG A 60 -6.45 -0.37 27.69
CA ARG A 60 -7.77 -0.52 27.03
C ARG A 60 -8.29 0.77 26.43
N PHE A 61 -7.84 1.93 26.90
CA PHE A 61 -8.24 3.24 26.37
C PHE A 61 -7.39 3.69 25.18
N ILE A 62 -6.33 2.95 24.82
CA ILE A 62 -5.46 3.29 23.69
C ILE A 62 -6.04 2.73 22.41
N HIS A 63 -6.89 3.51 21.74
CA HIS A 63 -7.45 3.12 20.45
C HIS A 63 -6.47 3.36 19.29
N MET A 64 -5.67 2.35 18.97
CA MET A 64 -4.74 2.36 17.83
C MET A 64 -5.46 1.97 16.54
N PHE A 65 -6.13 2.91 15.89
CA PHE A 65 -6.82 2.63 14.62
C PHE A 65 -5.84 2.55 13.44
N PRO A 66 -5.74 1.40 12.74
CA PRO A 66 -4.96 1.31 11.52
C PRO A 66 -5.59 2.16 10.41
N ARG A 67 -4.80 3.04 9.79
CA ARG A 67 -5.25 3.84 8.66
C ARG A 67 -4.85 3.17 7.34
N LYS A 68 -5.83 2.94 6.47
CA LYS A 68 -5.57 2.51 5.10
C LYS A 68 -5.20 3.72 4.25
N THR A 69 -4.05 3.66 3.61
CA THR A 69 -3.53 4.69 2.72
C THR A 69 -3.35 4.12 1.32
N TYR A 70 -3.70 4.90 0.31
CA TYR A 70 -3.55 4.51 -1.09
C TYR A 70 -2.38 5.26 -1.72
N ALA A 71 -1.51 4.51 -2.39
CA ALA A 71 -0.35 5.04 -3.11
C ALA A 71 -0.52 4.88 -4.63
N CYS A 72 -0.28 5.96 -5.37
CA CYS A 72 -0.25 5.92 -6.82
C CYS A 72 0.97 5.11 -7.34
N PRO A 73 0.93 4.49 -8.52
CA PRO A 73 2.06 3.70 -9.05
C PRO A 73 3.38 4.48 -9.18
N SER A 74 3.32 5.77 -9.48
CA SER A 74 4.52 6.63 -9.52
C SER A 74 5.06 6.91 -8.12
N CYS A 75 4.17 7.24 -7.18
CA CYS A 75 4.46 7.53 -5.79
C CYS A 75 5.07 6.31 -5.08
N ALA A 76 4.53 5.13 -5.37
CA ALA A 76 4.98 3.88 -4.80
C ALA A 76 6.38 3.48 -5.31
N ARG A 77 6.71 3.82 -6.57
CA ARG A 77 8.06 3.65 -7.12
C ARG A 77 9.05 4.62 -6.49
N GLY A 78 8.72 5.93 -6.47
CA GLY A 78 9.62 6.96 -5.94
C GLY A 78 9.92 6.82 -4.45
N ARG A 79 9.00 6.22 -3.67
CA ARG A 79 9.16 5.99 -2.22
C ARG A 79 9.62 4.58 -1.86
N GLY A 80 9.95 3.73 -2.84
CA GLY A 80 10.40 2.36 -2.58
C GLY A 80 9.34 1.43 -1.95
N ILE A 81 8.06 1.81 -2.01
CA ILE A 81 6.94 1.00 -1.50
C ILE A 81 6.80 -0.30 -2.31
N VAL A 82 7.11 -0.23 -3.60
CA VAL A 82 7.12 -1.38 -4.49
C VAL A 82 8.56 -1.67 -4.91
N LYS A 83 9.00 -2.91 -4.71
CA LYS A 83 10.31 -3.38 -5.16
C LYS A 83 10.29 -3.62 -6.66
N LYS A 84 11.39 -3.27 -7.32
CA LYS A 84 11.65 -3.72 -8.69
C LYS A 84 11.68 -5.25 -8.68
N ARG A 85 11.19 -5.84 -9.76
CA ARG A 85 11.18 -7.28 -9.89
C ARG A 85 12.59 -7.69 -10.34
N ASP A 86 13.30 -8.42 -9.49
CA ASP A 86 14.62 -8.92 -9.84
C ASP A 86 14.47 -10.12 -10.80
N TYR A 87 14.99 -9.97 -12.03
CA TYR A 87 14.96 -11.02 -13.06
C TYR A 87 16.18 -11.95 -12.98
N SER A 88 17.04 -11.78 -11.97
CA SER A 88 18.32 -12.49 -11.81
C SER A 88 18.19 -14.01 -11.67
N HIS A 89 17.00 -14.54 -11.36
CA HIS A 89 16.75 -15.98 -11.22
C HIS A 89 16.15 -16.66 -12.46
N ILE A 90 15.88 -15.91 -13.55
CA ILE A 90 15.21 -16.45 -14.74
C ILE A 90 16.19 -16.86 -15.86
N SER A 91 17.47 -16.45 -15.80
CA SER A 91 18.46 -16.72 -16.86
C SER A 91 19.38 -17.94 -16.67
N GLN A 92 19.01 -18.91 -15.81
CA GLN A 92 19.78 -20.15 -15.61
C GLN A 92 19.05 -21.42 -16.11
N ARG A 93 18.18 -21.30 -17.11
CA ARG A 93 17.61 -22.43 -17.84
C ARG A 93 17.76 -22.25 -19.32
#